data_AF-A0A7Y3BXL5-F1
#
_entry.id   AF-A0A7Y3BXL5-F1
#
_cell.length_a   1.000
_cell.length_b   1.000
_cell.length_c   1.000
_cell.angle_alpha   90.00
_cell.angle_beta   90.00
_cell.angle_gamma   90.00
#
_symmetry.space_group_name_H-M   'P 1'
#
loop_
_entity.id
_entity.type
_entity.pdbx_description
1 polymer ?
#
loop_
_entity_poly.entity_id
_entity_poly.type
_entity_poly.pdbx_seq_one_letter_code
_entity_poly.pdbx_strand_id
1 'polypeptide(L)'
;LEPPSSLDDLLRPEYAGTLVVQNPLTSSPGLAFLLATIDTFGEDGWQDYWRGLFDNDVSVTSGWDEAYNGPFATGERPIVVSYASSPPAEVLFADTPTTTAPTGVVTAGCYRQIEYAGVLAGTDHPSEARQLIDFMVSRIFQEDIPLNMFVFPANAEAELPAAFLDYTQLPDSPSMIPPDTVEANREVWLEAWNELFAA
;
A
#
# COMPACT_ATOMS: atom_id res chain seq x y z
N LEU A 1 9.94 -19.31 -8.50
CA LEU A 1 9.24 -19.36 -7.20
C LEU A 1 7.77 -19.18 -7.50
N GLU A 2 6.91 -20.01 -6.91
CA GLU A 2 5.48 -19.71 -6.95
C GLU A 2 5.23 -18.40 -6.18
N PRO A 3 4.25 -17.57 -6.56
CA PRO A 3 3.89 -16.41 -5.76
C PRO A 3 3.41 -16.82 -4.35
N PRO A 4 3.74 -16.07 -3.29
CA PRO A 4 3.16 -16.33 -1.98
C PRO A 4 1.66 -16.07 -2.01
N SER A 5 0.94 -16.79 -1.15
CA SER A 5 -0.53 -16.75 -1.06
C SER A 5 -1.03 -16.10 0.23
N SER A 6 -0.12 -15.80 1.17
CA SER A 6 -0.41 -15.23 2.48
C SER A 6 0.79 -14.45 3.03
N LEU A 7 0.56 -13.66 4.09
CA LEU A 7 1.65 -13.01 4.83
C LEU A 7 2.60 -14.05 5.46
N ASP A 8 2.07 -15.16 6.01
CA ASP A 8 2.88 -16.24 6.58
C ASP A 8 3.86 -16.87 5.58
N ASP A 9 3.47 -16.94 4.29
CA ASP A 9 4.35 -17.49 3.26
C ASP A 9 5.65 -16.68 3.14
N LEU A 10 5.61 -15.36 3.39
CA LEU A 10 6.78 -14.47 3.29
C LEU A 10 7.88 -14.80 4.32
N LEU A 11 7.56 -15.57 5.37
CA LEU A 11 8.54 -16.05 6.35
C LEU A 11 9.23 -17.35 5.94
N ARG A 12 8.78 -18.01 4.87
CA ARG A 12 9.38 -19.27 4.47
C ARG A 12 10.76 -19.06 3.85
N PRO A 13 11.72 -19.98 4.06
CA PRO A 13 13.09 -19.83 3.56
C PRO A 13 13.20 -19.67 2.04
N GLU A 14 12.25 -20.21 1.26
CA GLU A 14 12.24 -20.04 -0.20
C GLU A 14 12.00 -18.58 -0.66
N TYR A 15 11.43 -17.74 0.21
CA TYR A 15 11.23 -16.30 -0.05
C TYR A 15 12.27 -15.42 0.64
N ALA A 16 13.29 -16.00 1.28
CA ALA A 16 14.37 -15.25 1.90
C ALA A 16 15.01 -14.29 0.89
N GLY A 17 15.10 -13.03 1.28
CA GLY A 17 15.68 -11.98 0.47
C GLY A 17 14.85 -11.59 -0.76
N THR A 18 13.58 -11.96 -0.86
CA THR A 18 12.76 -11.62 -2.04
C THR A 18 11.86 -10.39 -1.86
N LEU A 19 11.61 -9.99 -0.61
CA LEU A 19 10.65 -8.94 -0.26
C LEU A 19 11.32 -7.58 -0.05
N VAL A 20 10.73 -6.53 -0.63
CA VAL A 20 11.00 -5.13 -0.31
C VAL A 20 9.73 -4.44 0.22
N VAL A 21 9.87 -3.73 1.33
CA VAL A 21 8.79 -2.99 2.00
C VAL A 21 9.22 -1.55 2.27
N GLN A 22 8.28 -0.69 2.63
CA GLN A 22 8.57 0.69 3.02
C GLN A 22 8.60 0.83 4.54
N ASN A 23 9.42 1.75 5.04
CA ASN A 23 9.47 2.10 6.45
C ASN A 23 8.14 2.77 6.88
N PRO A 24 7.44 2.24 7.92
CA PRO A 24 6.15 2.78 8.36
C PRO A 24 6.23 4.16 9.03
N LEU A 25 7.42 4.61 9.45
CA LEU A 25 7.61 5.94 10.02
C LEU A 25 7.66 7.04 8.95
N THR A 26 7.96 6.69 7.70
CA THR A 26 8.15 7.66 6.60
C THR A 26 7.23 7.43 5.41
N SER A 27 6.55 6.28 5.33
CA SER A 27 5.74 5.89 4.17
C SER A 27 4.36 5.39 4.59
N SER A 28 3.31 5.93 3.96
CA SER A 28 1.93 5.50 4.21
C SER A 28 1.65 4.05 3.76
N PRO A 29 2.18 3.53 2.63
CA PRO A 29 2.19 2.09 2.33
C PRO A 29 2.88 1.24 3.40
N GLY A 30 4.02 1.72 3.93
CA GLY A 30 4.72 1.05 5.03
C GLY A 30 3.84 0.95 6.27
N LEU A 31 3.19 2.05 6.65
CA LEU A 31 2.24 2.08 7.78
C LEU A 31 1.05 1.15 7.51
N ALA A 32 0.48 1.15 6.31
CA ALA A 32 -0.62 0.26 5.95
C ALA A 32 -0.21 -1.22 6.07
N PHE A 33 1.02 -1.57 5.67
CA PHE A 33 1.54 -2.93 5.83
C PHE A 33 1.76 -3.30 7.30
N LEU A 34 2.31 -2.40 8.12
CA LEU A 34 2.39 -2.61 9.56
C LEU A 34 0.99 -2.89 10.17
N LEU A 35 -0.01 -2.08 9.83
CA LEU A 35 -1.38 -2.27 10.31
C LEU A 35 -1.98 -3.59 9.80
N ALA A 36 -1.67 -4.02 8.58
CA ALA A 36 -2.07 -5.33 8.06
C ALA A 36 -1.51 -6.48 8.92
N THR A 37 -0.24 -6.38 9.31
CA THR A 37 0.39 -7.39 10.17
C THR A 37 -0.20 -7.39 11.58
N ILE A 38 -0.55 -6.23 12.12
CA ILE A 38 -1.22 -6.12 13.42
C ILE A 38 -2.62 -6.74 13.39
N ASP A 39 -3.41 -6.46 12.34
CA ASP A 39 -4.74 -7.06 12.19
C ASP A 39 -4.67 -8.58 12.01
N THR A 40 -3.69 -9.06 11.22
CA THR A 40 -3.54 -10.49 10.90
C THR A 40 -3.00 -11.31 12.08
N PHE A 41 -1.98 -10.81 12.77
CA PHE A 41 -1.26 -11.56 13.81
C PHE A 41 -1.64 -11.15 15.24
N GLY A 42 -2.43 -10.09 15.40
CA GLY A 42 -2.84 -9.54 16.69
C GLY A 42 -1.70 -8.83 17.43
N GLU A 43 -2.05 -8.17 18.54
CA GLU A 43 -1.13 -7.35 19.35
C GLU A 43 0.08 -8.14 19.87
N ASP A 44 -0.10 -9.44 20.14
CA ASP A 44 0.94 -10.32 20.67
C ASP A 44 1.82 -10.95 19.56
N GLY A 45 1.35 -11.01 18.32
CA GLY A 45 2.00 -11.78 17.25
C GLY A 45 2.74 -10.97 16.20
N TRP A 46 2.35 -9.71 15.98
CA TRP A 46 2.90 -8.91 14.88
C TRP A 46 4.41 -8.65 15.01
N GLN A 47 4.93 -8.47 16.23
CA GLN A 47 6.36 -8.24 16.44
C GLN A 47 7.21 -9.46 16.07
N ASP A 48 6.75 -10.67 16.41
CA ASP A 48 7.43 -11.91 16.04
C ASP A 48 7.41 -12.13 14.53
N TYR A 49 6.32 -11.77 13.86
CA TYR A 49 6.25 -11.76 12.41
C TYR A 49 7.29 -10.81 11.80
N TRP A 50 7.41 -9.58 12.29
CA TRP A 50 8.42 -8.64 11.78
C TRP A 50 9.86 -9.08 12.05
N ARG A 51 10.16 -9.65 13.23
CA ARG A 51 11.46 -10.29 13.48
C ARG A 51 11.75 -11.37 12.46
N GLY A 52 10.77 -12.21 12.16
CA GLY A 52 10.86 -13.22 11.12
C GLY A 52 11.16 -12.62 9.74
N LEU A 53 10.54 -11.50 9.37
CA LEU A 53 10.85 -10.82 8.10
C LEU A 53 12.28 -10.28 8.06
N PHE A 54 12.78 -9.69 9.15
CA PHE A 54 14.17 -9.22 9.25
C PHE A 54 15.16 -10.38 9.16
N ASP A 55 14.90 -11.48 9.88
CA ASP A 55 15.68 -12.71 9.80
C ASP A 55 15.65 -13.34 8.39
N ASN A 56 14.56 -13.11 7.64
CA ASN A 56 14.38 -13.55 6.25
C ASN A 56 14.88 -12.52 5.21
N ASP A 57 15.74 -11.57 5.61
CA ASP A 57 16.38 -10.56 4.77
C ASP A 57 15.39 -9.65 4.00
N VAL A 58 14.33 -9.19 4.68
CA VAL A 58 13.46 -8.15 4.10
C VAL A 58 14.24 -6.86 3.84
N SER A 59 14.09 -6.28 2.64
CA SER A 59 14.63 -4.96 2.32
C SER A 59 13.63 -3.88 2.76
N VAL A 60 14.11 -2.81 3.41
CA VAL A 60 13.29 -1.68 3.87
C VAL A 60 13.77 -0.39 3.23
N THR A 61 12.91 0.28 2.48
CA THR A 61 13.19 1.59 1.86
C THR A 61 12.50 2.74 2.59
N SER A 62 12.87 3.98 2.28
CA SER A 62 12.26 5.17 2.90
C SER A 62 10.82 5.42 2.39
N GLY A 63 10.49 4.95 1.20
CA GLY A 63 9.21 5.22 0.55
C GLY A 63 8.90 4.28 -0.61
N TRP A 64 7.67 4.39 -1.11
CA TRP A 64 7.13 3.52 -2.15
C TRP A 64 7.89 3.64 -3.46
N ASP A 65 8.21 4.87 -3.90
CA ASP A 65 8.94 5.11 -5.16
C ASP A 65 10.30 4.40 -5.18
N GLU A 66 11.02 4.42 -4.05
CA GLU A 66 12.33 3.78 -3.91
C GLU A 66 12.20 2.25 -3.94
N ALA A 67 11.20 1.68 -3.25
CA ALA A 67 10.95 0.23 -3.28
C ALA A 67 10.57 -0.25 -4.69
N TYR A 68 9.62 0.46 -5.32
CA TYR A 68 9.00 0.04 -6.56
C TYR A 68 9.93 0.25 -7.76
N ASN A 69 10.50 1.46 -7.92
CA ASN A 69 11.36 1.78 -9.06
C ASN A 69 12.82 1.34 -8.86
N GLY A 70 13.19 0.93 -7.65
CA GLY A 70 14.50 0.40 -7.31
C GLY A 70 14.52 -1.13 -7.28
N PRO A 71 14.64 -1.78 -6.11
CA PRO A 71 14.86 -3.22 -6.01
C PRO A 71 13.79 -4.08 -6.69
N PHE A 72 12.54 -3.62 -6.73
CA PHE A 72 11.46 -4.35 -7.39
C PHE A 72 11.58 -4.31 -8.92
N ALA A 73 11.63 -3.11 -9.51
CA ALA A 73 11.73 -2.93 -10.96
C ALA A 73 13.00 -3.56 -11.57
N THR A 74 14.10 -3.65 -10.81
CA THR A 74 15.32 -4.34 -11.26
C THR A 74 15.25 -5.87 -11.12
N GLY A 75 14.24 -6.39 -10.40
CA GLY A 75 14.10 -7.81 -10.08
C GLY A 75 15.00 -8.29 -8.94
N GLU A 76 15.72 -7.40 -8.26
CA GLU A 76 16.54 -7.74 -7.08
C GLU A 76 15.66 -8.28 -5.94
N ARG A 77 14.52 -7.64 -5.71
CA ARG A 77 13.50 -8.03 -4.72
C ARG A 77 12.17 -8.22 -5.45
N PRO A 78 11.86 -9.43 -5.97
CA PRO A 78 10.72 -9.64 -6.86
C PRO A 78 9.34 -9.55 -6.19
N ILE A 79 9.27 -9.27 -4.90
CA ILE A 79 8.02 -9.07 -4.14
C ILE A 79 8.08 -7.69 -3.48
N VAL A 80 7.05 -6.88 -3.67
CA VAL A 80 6.97 -5.52 -3.11
C VAL A 80 5.64 -5.29 -2.42
N VAL A 81 5.66 -4.59 -1.29
CA VAL A 81 4.45 -4.00 -0.72
C VAL A 81 4.01 -2.83 -1.61
N SER A 82 2.86 -2.98 -2.27
CA SER A 82 2.26 -1.99 -3.16
C SER A 82 0.74 -2.06 -3.10
N TYR A 83 0.06 -1.39 -4.02
CA TYR A 83 -1.39 -1.38 -4.12
C TYR A 83 -1.90 -2.50 -5.04
N ALA A 84 -3.03 -3.11 -4.70
CA ALA A 84 -3.72 -4.09 -5.54
C ALA A 84 -4.17 -3.51 -6.91
N SER A 85 -4.17 -2.19 -7.03
CA SER A 85 -4.46 -1.41 -8.23
C SER A 85 -3.21 -0.96 -9.01
N SER A 86 -2.01 -1.42 -8.64
CA SER A 86 -0.77 -1.18 -9.39
C SER A 86 -0.68 -1.90 -10.74
N PRO A 87 -1.14 -3.17 -10.91
CA PRO A 87 -0.95 -3.90 -12.18
C PRO A 87 -1.48 -3.20 -13.46
N PRO A 88 -2.60 -2.45 -13.44
CA PRO A 88 -3.01 -1.65 -14.59
C PRO A 88 -1.94 -0.68 -15.10
N ALA A 89 -1.12 -0.09 -14.23
CA ALA A 89 -0.07 0.84 -14.63
C ALA A 89 0.98 0.17 -15.52
N GLU A 90 1.40 -1.03 -15.12
CA GLU A 90 2.41 -1.81 -15.84
C GLU A 90 1.92 -2.27 -17.22
N VAL A 91 0.62 -2.51 -17.36
CA VAL A 91 0.02 -2.85 -18.66
C VAL A 91 -0.09 -1.62 -19.55
N LEU A 92 -0.59 -0.50 -19.01
CA LEU A 92 -0.86 0.72 -19.79
C LEU A 92 0.40 1.48 -20.19
N PHE A 93 1.46 1.37 -19.40
CA PHE A 93 2.75 2.00 -19.67
C PHE A 93 3.84 1.01 -20.12
N ALA A 94 3.47 -0.22 -20.49
CA ALA A 94 4.42 -1.16 -21.07
C ALA A 94 5.02 -0.61 -22.38
N ASP A 95 6.35 -0.68 -22.52
CA ASP A 95 7.04 -0.33 -23.77
C ASP A 95 6.53 -1.14 -24.97
N THR A 96 6.12 -2.39 -24.73
CA THR A 96 5.47 -3.25 -25.71
C THR A 96 4.04 -3.52 -25.26
N PRO A 97 3.02 -3.27 -26.10
CA PRO A 97 1.64 -3.55 -25.76
C PRO A 97 1.45 -4.99 -25.27
N THR A 98 0.91 -5.11 -24.06
CA THR A 98 0.60 -6.39 -23.42
C THR A 98 -0.85 -6.40 -22.95
N THR A 99 -1.44 -7.58 -22.83
CA THR A 99 -2.75 -7.81 -22.20
C THR A 99 -2.65 -8.68 -20.96
N THR A 100 -1.44 -8.85 -20.46
CA THR A 100 -1.14 -9.59 -19.23
C THR A 100 -0.27 -8.70 -18.36
N ALA A 101 -0.74 -8.39 -17.16
CA ALA A 101 0.06 -7.69 -16.17
C ALA A 101 1.27 -8.57 -15.79
N PRO A 102 2.49 -8.02 -15.79
CA PRO A 102 3.68 -8.79 -15.43
C PRO A 102 3.75 -9.05 -13.92
N THR A 103 2.90 -8.41 -13.12
CA THR A 103 2.79 -8.60 -11.67
C THR A 103 1.46 -9.24 -11.27
N GLY A 104 1.54 -10.10 -10.26
CA GLY A 104 0.39 -10.67 -9.58
C GLY A 104 0.10 -9.96 -8.27
N VAL A 105 -1.14 -10.08 -7.78
CA VAL A 105 -1.57 -9.51 -6.49
C VAL A 105 -1.75 -10.63 -5.48
N VAL A 106 -1.11 -10.51 -4.32
CA VAL A 106 -1.40 -11.33 -3.14
C VAL A 106 -2.53 -10.65 -2.38
N THR A 107 -3.76 -11.11 -2.58
CA THR A 107 -4.95 -10.46 -1.98
C THR A 107 -5.09 -10.72 -0.49
N ALA A 108 -4.45 -11.78 0.02
CA ALA A 108 -4.38 -12.06 1.45
C ALA A 108 -3.48 -11.04 2.15
N GLY A 109 -3.96 -10.44 3.25
CA GLY A 109 -3.21 -9.44 4.00
C GLY A 109 -3.25 -8.03 3.40
N CYS A 110 -4.11 -7.76 2.41
CA CYS A 110 -4.34 -6.39 1.95
C CYS A 110 -5.01 -5.55 3.05
N TYR A 111 -4.48 -4.33 3.27
CA TYR A 111 -5.07 -3.33 4.16
C TYR A 111 -5.76 -2.22 3.36
N ARG A 112 -6.95 -1.79 3.77
CA ARG A 112 -7.65 -0.67 3.13
C ARG A 112 -6.99 0.64 3.54
N GLN A 113 -6.26 1.25 2.62
CA GLN A 113 -5.77 2.61 2.75
C GLN A 113 -6.79 3.61 2.16
N ILE A 114 -7.04 4.69 2.89
CA ILE A 114 -7.84 5.84 2.44
C ILE A 114 -6.96 7.08 2.54
N GLU A 115 -6.79 7.78 1.43
CA GLU A 115 -6.04 9.03 1.38
C GLU A 115 -6.98 10.22 1.62
N TYR A 116 -6.64 11.06 2.59
CA TYR A 116 -7.49 12.18 3.01
C TYR A 116 -6.86 13.51 2.61
N ALA A 117 -7.72 14.48 2.30
CA ALA A 117 -7.37 15.88 2.18
C ALA A 117 -8.25 16.69 3.14
N GLY A 118 -7.67 17.72 3.75
CA GLY A 118 -8.36 18.56 4.72
C GLY A 118 -7.87 20.01 4.69
N VAL A 119 -8.73 20.92 5.10
CA VAL A 119 -8.38 22.34 5.24
C VAL A 119 -7.73 22.54 6.60
N LEU A 120 -6.50 23.07 6.62
CA LEU A 120 -5.79 23.38 7.86
C LEU A 120 -6.50 24.46 8.66
N ALA A 121 -6.66 24.23 9.96
CA ALA A 121 -7.17 25.23 10.88
C ALA A 121 -6.22 26.44 10.94
N GLY A 122 -6.78 27.65 10.86
CA GLY A 122 -5.99 28.89 10.89
C GLY A 122 -5.48 29.39 9.53
N THR A 123 -5.88 28.77 8.42
CA THR A 123 -5.60 29.33 7.08
C THR A 123 -6.25 30.71 6.89
N ASP A 124 -5.53 31.63 6.24
CA ASP A 124 -6.06 32.93 5.80
C ASP A 124 -7.00 32.82 4.58
N HIS A 125 -7.05 31.64 3.94
CA HIS A 125 -7.82 31.37 2.71
C HIS A 125 -8.82 30.21 2.87
N PRO A 126 -9.75 30.28 3.84
CA PRO A 126 -10.66 29.15 4.12
C PRO A 126 -11.67 28.89 3.00
N SER A 127 -12.03 29.90 2.21
CA SER A 127 -13.00 29.75 1.10
C SER A 127 -12.37 29.07 -0.11
N GLU A 128 -11.13 29.45 -0.43
CA GLU A 128 -10.35 28.90 -1.54
C GLU A 128 -9.93 27.46 -1.24
N ALA A 129 -9.49 27.19 0.00
CA ALA A 129 -9.15 25.84 0.41
C ALA A 129 -10.36 24.89 0.35
N ARG A 130 -11.57 25.37 0.72
CA ARG A 130 -12.81 24.59 0.56
C ARG A 130 -13.13 24.30 -0.90
N GLN A 131 -13.00 25.28 -1.79
CA GLN A 131 -13.19 25.07 -3.23
C GLN A 131 -12.25 24.00 -3.80
N LEU A 132 -11.00 23.94 -3.31
CA LEU A 132 -10.08 22.87 -3.69
C LEU A 132 -10.57 21.50 -3.21
N ILE A 133 -11.02 21.37 -1.96
CA ILE A 133 -11.58 20.11 -1.45
C ILE A 133 -12.83 19.71 -2.25
N ASP A 134 -13.74 20.65 -2.52
CA ASP A 134 -14.95 20.41 -3.32
C ASP A 134 -14.59 19.94 -4.74
N PHE A 135 -13.54 20.50 -5.35
CA PHE A 135 -13.03 20.05 -6.63
C PHE A 135 -12.42 18.65 -6.54
N MET A 136 -11.59 18.36 -5.52
CA MET A 136 -10.97 17.04 -5.33
C MET A 136 -12.00 15.92 -5.16
N VAL A 137 -13.14 16.17 -4.51
CA VAL A 137 -14.21 15.17 -4.35
C VAL A 137 -15.24 15.19 -5.48
N SER A 138 -15.12 16.12 -6.43
CA SER A 138 -15.99 16.20 -7.60
C SER A 138 -15.77 15.00 -8.52
N ARG A 139 -16.80 14.67 -9.31
CA ARG A 139 -16.73 13.61 -10.32
C ARG A 139 -15.57 13.81 -11.30
N ILE A 140 -15.32 15.04 -11.75
CA ILE A 140 -14.27 15.36 -12.73
C ILE A 140 -12.88 14.96 -12.21
N PHE A 141 -12.54 15.32 -10.97
CA PHE A 141 -11.25 14.96 -10.40
C PHE A 141 -11.17 13.46 -10.13
N GLN A 142 -12.24 12.88 -9.59
CA GLN A 142 -12.30 11.49 -9.18
C GLN A 142 -12.28 10.51 -10.36
N GLU A 143 -12.79 10.89 -11.54
CA GLU A 143 -12.68 10.09 -12.78
C GLU A 143 -11.28 10.10 -13.40
N ASP A 144 -10.43 11.08 -13.05
CA ASP A 144 -9.04 11.17 -13.53
C ASP A 144 -8.07 10.33 -12.68
N ILE A 145 -8.42 10.06 -11.42
CA ILE A 145 -7.59 9.30 -10.46
C ILE A 145 -7.16 7.91 -10.97
N PRO A 146 -8.04 7.05 -11.53
CA PRO A 146 -7.69 5.66 -11.82
C PRO A 146 -6.52 5.47 -12.80
N LEU A 147 -6.34 6.40 -13.74
CA LEU A 147 -5.29 6.30 -14.77
C LEU A 147 -4.08 7.22 -14.53
N ASN A 148 -4.14 8.08 -13.51
CA ASN A 148 -3.02 8.95 -13.12
C ASN A 148 -2.36 8.52 -11.82
N MET A 149 -3.16 8.10 -10.84
CA MET A 149 -2.70 7.72 -9.49
C MET A 149 -2.85 6.22 -9.23
N PHE A 150 -3.55 5.48 -10.10
CA PHE A 150 -3.75 4.03 -9.97
C PHE A 150 -4.38 3.61 -8.63
N VAL A 151 -5.37 4.39 -8.18
CA VAL A 151 -6.18 4.08 -7.00
C VAL A 151 -7.67 4.24 -7.32
N PHE A 152 -8.53 3.72 -6.44
CA PHE A 152 -9.98 3.86 -6.60
C PHE A 152 -10.46 5.24 -6.13
N PRO A 153 -11.44 5.84 -6.82
CA PRO A 153 -12.05 7.08 -6.39
C PRO A 153 -12.87 6.90 -5.12
N ALA A 154 -12.93 7.96 -4.32
CA ALA A 154 -13.81 8.07 -3.16
C ALA A 154 -15.24 8.49 -3.55
N ASN A 155 -15.42 9.13 -4.71
CA ASN A 155 -16.74 9.48 -5.21
C ASN A 155 -17.40 8.28 -5.91
N ALA A 156 -18.48 7.77 -5.33
CA ALA A 156 -19.20 6.60 -5.82
C ALA A 156 -19.91 6.80 -7.17
N GLU A 157 -20.04 8.04 -7.64
CA GLU A 157 -20.61 8.39 -8.95
C GLU A 157 -19.56 8.50 -10.06
N ALA A 158 -18.27 8.35 -9.74
CA ALA A 158 -17.20 8.37 -10.74
C ALA A 158 -17.25 7.12 -11.62
N GLU A 159 -17.18 7.31 -12.94
CA GLU A 159 -17.07 6.20 -13.88
C GLU A 159 -15.63 5.71 -13.98
N LEU A 160 -15.44 4.39 -13.84
CA LEU A 160 -14.13 3.77 -13.92
C LEU A 160 -13.84 3.29 -15.35
N PRO A 161 -12.65 3.60 -15.90
CA PRO A 161 -12.27 3.12 -17.23
C PRO A 161 -12.05 1.60 -17.21
N ALA A 162 -12.53 0.91 -18.25
CA ALA A 162 -12.36 -0.55 -18.39
C ALA A 162 -10.88 -0.97 -18.30
N ALA A 163 -10.00 -0.17 -18.91
CA ALA A 163 -8.55 -0.35 -18.86
C ALA A 163 -7.95 -0.40 -17.44
N PHE A 164 -8.59 0.22 -16.44
CA PHE A 164 -8.20 0.11 -15.03
C PHE A 164 -8.78 -1.15 -14.39
N LEU A 165 -10.05 -1.45 -14.67
CA LEU A 165 -10.77 -2.59 -14.09
C LEU A 165 -10.23 -3.95 -14.57
N ASP A 166 -9.91 -4.08 -15.84
CA ASP A 166 -9.56 -5.36 -16.49
C ASP A 166 -8.29 -6.01 -15.89
N TYR A 167 -7.44 -5.21 -15.25
CA TYR A 167 -6.17 -5.66 -14.67
C TYR A 167 -6.09 -5.49 -13.15
N THR A 168 -7.17 -5.03 -12.51
CA THR A 168 -7.18 -4.86 -11.05
C THR A 168 -7.76 -6.10 -10.39
N GLN A 169 -7.09 -6.58 -9.32
CA GLN A 169 -7.58 -7.67 -8.49
C GLN A 169 -7.78 -7.17 -7.07
N LEU A 170 -9.03 -6.93 -6.67
CA LEU A 170 -9.34 -6.48 -5.32
C LEU A 170 -9.46 -7.63 -4.32
N PRO A 171 -9.05 -7.43 -3.06
CA PRO A 171 -9.43 -8.32 -1.97
C PRO A 171 -10.94 -8.19 -1.69
N ASP A 172 -11.62 -9.33 -1.45
CA ASP A 172 -13.04 -9.34 -1.09
C ASP A 172 -13.31 -8.67 0.26
N SER A 173 -12.36 -8.75 1.19
CA SER A 173 -12.46 -8.21 2.54
C SER A 173 -11.09 -7.77 3.03
N PRO A 174 -10.61 -6.58 2.61
CA PRO A 174 -9.35 -6.05 3.11
C PRO A 174 -9.43 -5.77 4.60
N SER A 175 -8.31 -5.98 5.30
CA SER A 175 -8.13 -5.56 6.69
C SER A 175 -8.36 -4.05 6.83
N MET A 176 -8.99 -3.65 7.93
CA MET A 176 -9.12 -2.24 8.31
C MET A 176 -9.32 -2.14 9.81
N ILE A 177 -8.28 -1.75 10.53
CA ILE A 177 -8.38 -1.48 11.97
C ILE A 177 -9.25 -0.22 12.15
N PRO A 178 -10.18 -0.20 13.14
CA PRO A 178 -10.98 0.98 13.41
C PRO A 178 -10.10 2.24 13.62
N PRO A 179 -10.45 3.39 13.02
CA PRO A 179 -9.62 4.60 13.10
C PRO A 179 -9.30 5.04 14.53
N ASP A 180 -10.27 4.95 15.46
CA ASP A 180 -10.06 5.29 16.87
C ASP A 180 -9.03 4.38 17.55
N THR A 181 -9.00 3.09 17.15
CA THR A 181 -7.99 2.13 17.62
C THR A 181 -6.62 2.46 17.04
N VAL A 182 -6.53 2.84 15.77
CA VAL A 182 -5.26 3.28 15.16
C VAL A 182 -4.75 4.53 15.86
N GLU A 183 -5.58 5.56 16.04
CA GLU A 183 -5.20 6.80 16.70
C GLU A 183 -4.66 6.56 18.12
N ALA A 184 -5.32 5.69 18.89
CA ALA A 184 -4.93 5.39 20.26
C ALA A 184 -3.58 4.65 20.38
N ASN A 185 -3.16 3.90 19.35
CA ASN A 185 -2.03 2.98 19.45
C ASN A 185 -0.90 3.23 18.43
N ARG A 186 -1.11 4.08 17.41
CA ARG A 186 -0.18 4.27 16.28
C ARG A 186 1.24 4.59 16.75
N GLU A 187 1.39 5.51 17.69
CA GLU A 187 2.71 5.93 18.17
C GLU A 187 3.46 4.77 18.84
N VAL A 188 2.76 3.98 19.67
CA VAL A 188 3.33 2.81 20.35
C VAL A 188 3.74 1.73 19.34
N TRP A 189 2.90 1.47 18.33
CA TRP A 189 3.22 0.49 17.28
C TRP A 189 4.41 0.93 16.42
N LEU A 190 4.50 2.21 16.08
CA LEU A 190 5.62 2.75 15.30
C LEU A 190 6.93 2.74 16.09
N GLU A 191 6.89 3.10 17.37
CA GLU A 191 8.06 3.05 18.26
C GLU A 191 8.57 1.62 18.40
N ALA A 192 7.67 0.67 18.68
CA ALA A 192 8.02 -0.74 18.78
C ALA A 192 8.59 -1.29 17.46
N TRP A 193 7.99 -0.95 16.31
CA TRP A 193 8.55 -1.35 15.01
C TRP A 193 9.95 -0.78 14.79
N ASN A 194 10.18 0.49 15.15
CA ASN A 194 11.48 1.14 15.00
C ASN A 194 12.55 0.50 15.89
N GLU A 195 12.21 0.09 17.11
CA GLU A 195 13.12 -0.66 17.99
C GLU A 195 13.50 -2.02 17.37
N LEU A 196 12.55 -2.74 16.76
CA LEU A 196 12.83 -4.00 16.06
C LEU A 196 13.75 -3.79 14.85
N PHE A 197 13.51 -2.72 14.08
CA PHE A 197 14.30 -2.42 12.88
C PHE A 197 15.74 -1.98 13.20
N ALA A 198 15.96 -1.39 14.38
CA ALA A 198 17.28 -0.92 14.81
C ALA A 198 18.13 -1.99 15.53
N ALA A 199 17.56 -3.16 15.83
CA ALA A 199 18.20 -4.26 16.57
C ALA A 199 19.15 -5.09 15.70
#